data_AF-A0A7K1SIN3-F1
#
_entry.id   AF-A0A7K1SIN3-F1
#
_cell.length_a   1.000
_cell.length_b   1.000
_cell.length_c   1.000
_cell.angle_alpha   90.00
_cell.angle_beta   90.00
_cell.angle_gamma   90.00
#
_symmetry.space_group_name_H-M   'P 1'
#
loop_
_entity.id
_entity.type
_entity.pdbx_description
1 polymer ?
#
loop_
_entity_poly.entity_id
_entity_poly.type
_entity_poly.pdbx_seq_one_letter_code
_entity_poly.pdbx_strand_id
1 'polypeptide(L)'
;MSDKELLAFSKAYHKLITRGMGPGFTIQAEGLGLFILDQRAGYTRPTKFPKVKNLLISALSQLLRTTHYKAFQLQMAAWQQTILSASSSKELGQFCVHLAELLFPPGEEESIFTGEKGLQ
;
A
#
# COMPACT_ATOMS: atom_id res chain seq x y z
N MET A 1 -18.14 -3.78 4.22
CA MET A 1 -17.01 -4.49 3.58
C MET A 1 -17.03 -5.92 4.06
N SER A 2 -17.14 -6.88 3.15
CA SER A 2 -17.06 -8.33 3.41
C SER A 2 -15.67 -8.76 3.86
N ASP A 3 -15.56 -9.96 4.44
CA ASP A 3 -14.27 -10.52 4.87
C ASP A 3 -13.31 -10.75 3.70
N LYS A 4 -13.85 -11.08 2.53
CA LYS A 4 -13.08 -11.24 1.29
C LYS A 4 -12.47 -9.91 0.83
N GLU A 5 -13.27 -8.84 0.82
CA GLU A 5 -12.79 -7.50 0.48
C GLU A 5 -11.74 -7.01 1.49
N LEU A 6 -11.93 -7.33 2.77
CA LEU A 6 -10.98 -7.00 3.83
C LEU A 6 -9.64 -7.72 3.63
N LEU A 7 -9.69 -9.02 3.38
CA LEU A 7 -8.48 -9.80 3.14
C LEU A 7 -7.73 -9.30 1.89
N ALA A 8 -8.47 -8.98 0.81
CA ALA A 8 -7.89 -8.42 -0.40
C ALA A 8 -7.21 -7.06 -0.12
N PHE A 9 -7.87 -6.17 0.62
CA PHE A 9 -7.27 -4.90 1.03
C PHE A 9 -6.01 -5.11 1.87
N SER A 10 -6.09 -5.93 2.92
CA SER A 10 -4.94 -6.19 3.80
C SER A 10 -3.74 -6.72 3.02
N LYS A 11 -3.96 -7.66 2.08
CA LYS A 11 -2.91 -8.20 1.22
C LYS A 11 -2.33 -7.15 0.28
N ALA A 12 -3.18 -6.38 -0.39
CA ALA A 12 -2.75 -5.34 -1.33
C ALA A 12 -1.94 -4.25 -0.64
N TYR A 13 -2.42 -3.77 0.51
CA TYR A 13 -1.73 -2.77 1.32
C TYR A 13 -0.37 -3.29 1.79
N HIS A 14 -0.33 -4.49 2.36
CA HIS A 14 0.92 -5.10 2.81
C HIS A 14 1.93 -5.24 1.67
N LYS A 15 1.48 -5.67 0.48
CA LYS A 15 2.33 -5.79 -0.71
C LYS A 15 2.88 -4.43 -1.14
N LEU A 16 2.05 -3.39 -1.16
CA LEU A 16 2.48 -2.02 -1.50
C LEU A 16 3.52 -1.48 -0.51
N ILE A 17 3.29 -1.67 0.80
CA ILE A 17 4.23 -1.20 1.83
C ILE A 17 5.56 -1.96 1.77
N THR A 18 5.52 -3.29 1.71
CA THR A 18 6.75 -4.11 1.72
C THR A 18 7.57 -3.94 0.45
N ARG A 19 6.92 -3.80 -0.72
CA ARG A 19 7.63 -3.53 -1.99
C ARG A 19 8.15 -2.10 -2.07
N GLY A 20 7.44 -1.12 -1.52
CA GLY A 20 7.86 0.28 -1.57
C GLY A 20 8.92 0.64 -0.53
N MET A 21 8.81 0.11 0.68
CA MET A 21 9.63 0.53 1.83
C MET A 21 10.54 -0.57 2.37
N GLY A 22 10.38 -1.81 1.90
CA GLY A 22 11.16 -2.96 2.34
C GLY A 22 10.54 -3.74 3.50
N PRO A 23 11.12 -4.91 3.84
CA PRO A 23 10.57 -5.82 4.84
C PRO A 23 10.60 -5.27 6.27
N GLY A 24 11.41 -4.24 6.56
CA GLY A 24 11.41 -3.58 7.87
C GLY A 24 10.11 -2.86 8.23
N PHE A 25 9.21 -2.66 7.25
CA PHE A 25 7.93 -1.98 7.44
C PHE A 25 6.72 -2.92 7.53
N THR A 26 6.98 -4.23 7.61
CA THR A 26 5.96 -5.29 7.73
C THR A 26 5.06 -5.09 8.94
N ILE A 27 5.64 -4.71 10.10
CA ILE A 27 4.90 -4.47 11.35
C ILE A 27 3.94 -3.28 11.21
N GLN A 28 4.37 -2.20 10.55
CA GLN A 28 3.54 -1.03 10.29
C GLN A 28 2.39 -1.36 9.32
N ALA A 29 2.62 -2.30 8.37
CA ALA A 29 1.58 -2.80 7.48
C ALA A 29 0.54 -3.68 8.19
N GLU A 30 0.96 -4.49 9.17
CA GLU A 30 0.07 -5.28 10.02
C GLU A 30 -0.86 -4.42 10.89
N GLY A 31 -0.44 -3.19 11.21
CA GLY A 31 -1.27 -2.18 11.88
C GLY A 31 -2.58 -1.84 11.15
N LEU A 32 -2.68 -2.14 9.83
CA LEU A 32 -3.91 -2.01 9.07
C LEU A 32 -4.99 -3.01 9.52
N GLY A 33 -4.62 -4.25 9.82
CA GLY A 33 -5.57 -5.27 10.27
C GLY A 33 -6.28 -4.87 11.56
N LEU A 34 -5.50 -4.35 12.53
CA LEU A 34 -6.02 -3.79 13.78
C LEU A 34 -6.92 -2.57 13.55
N PHE A 35 -6.55 -1.67 12.62
CA PHE A 35 -7.38 -0.51 12.28
C PHE A 35 -8.75 -0.92 11.71
N ILE A 36 -8.79 -1.95 10.85
CA ILE A 36 -10.05 -2.34 10.21
C ILE A 36 -10.94 -3.13 11.18
N LEU A 37 -10.36 -3.91 12.09
CA LEU A 37 -11.11 -4.51 13.20
C LEU A 37 -11.73 -3.43 14.11
N ASP A 38 -10.97 -2.38 14.45
CA ASP A 38 -11.48 -1.24 15.21
C ASP A 38 -12.63 -0.53 14.46
N GLN A 39 -12.54 -0.39 13.13
CA GLN A 39 -13.61 0.21 12.33
C GLN A 39 -14.89 -0.62 12.35
N ARG A 40 -14.79 -1.95 12.21
CA ARG A 40 -15.96 -2.84 12.24
C ARG A 40 -16.65 -2.85 13.58
N ALA A 41 -15.88 -2.73 14.65
CA ALA A 41 -16.40 -2.65 16.01
C ALA A 41 -16.90 -1.24 16.40
N GLY A 42 -16.82 -0.25 15.48
CA GLY A 42 -17.24 1.12 15.73
C GLY A 42 -16.27 1.95 16.58
N TYR A 43 -15.11 1.39 16.95
CA TYR A 43 -14.10 2.01 17.82
C TYR A 43 -13.09 2.89 17.06
N THR A 44 -13.43 3.36 15.85
CA THR A 44 -12.47 4.05 14.98
C THR A 44 -11.87 5.27 15.68
N ARG A 45 -10.60 5.18 16.11
CA ARG A 45 -9.86 6.36 16.57
C ARG A 45 -9.58 7.24 15.34
N PRO A 46 -10.00 8.53 15.33
CA PRO A 46 -9.86 9.43 14.19
C PRO A 46 -8.42 9.55 13.65
N THR A 47 -7.44 9.31 14.52
CA THR A 47 -6.01 9.49 14.24
C THR A 47 -5.36 8.32 13.49
N LYS A 48 -5.99 7.14 13.41
CA LYS A 48 -5.39 5.97 12.74
C LYS A 48 -5.51 6.05 11.22
N PHE A 49 -6.60 6.61 10.69
CA PHE A 49 -6.86 6.65 9.25
C PHE A 49 -5.87 7.56 8.47
N PRO A 50 -5.51 8.77 8.95
CA PRO A 50 -4.46 9.58 8.33
C PRO A 50 -3.09 8.88 8.31
N LYS A 51 -2.75 8.12 9.35
CA LYS A 51 -1.48 7.37 9.40
C LYS A 51 -1.40 6.31 8.30
N VAL A 52 -2.48 5.55 8.09
CA VAL A 52 -2.58 4.54 7.03
C VAL A 52 -2.36 5.17 5.65
N LYS A 53 -3.01 6.32 5.39
CA LYS A 53 -2.87 7.09 4.15
C LYS A 53 -1.43 7.58 3.93
N ASN A 54 -0.82 8.19 4.95
CA ASN A 54 0.54 8.71 4.84
C ASN A 54 1.58 7.61 4.61
N LEU A 55 1.41 6.45 5.24
CA LEU A 55 2.29 5.31 5.04
C LEU A 55 2.17 4.77 3.60
N LEU A 56 0.95 4.68 3.07
CA LEU A 56 0.72 4.30 1.68
C LEU A 56 1.35 5.28 0.68
N ILE A 57 1.17 6.58 0.90
CA ILE A 57 1.79 7.61 0.06
C ILE A 57 3.31 7.48 0.09
N SER A 58 3.89 7.27 1.28
CA SER A 58 5.34 7.10 1.44
C SER A 58 5.84 5.87 0.67
N ALA A 59 5.13 4.74 0.79
CA ALA A 59 5.48 3.52 0.07
C ALA A 59 5.42 3.69 -1.45
N LEU A 60 4.36 4.31 -1.97
CA LEU A 60 4.23 4.60 -3.39
C LEU A 60 5.34 5.53 -3.87
N SER A 61 5.65 6.59 -3.12
CA SER A 61 6.73 7.51 -3.47
C SER A 61 8.08 6.82 -3.57
N GLN A 62 8.37 5.87 -2.68
CA GLN A 62 9.62 5.09 -2.75
C GLN A 62 9.59 4.08 -3.89
N LEU A 63 8.48 3.37 -4.08
CA LEU A 63 8.31 2.40 -5.15
C LEU A 63 8.54 3.05 -6.53
N LEU A 64 7.92 4.21 -6.77
CA LEU A 64 8.01 4.93 -8.04
C LEU A 64 9.38 5.61 -8.29
N ARG A 65 10.26 5.69 -7.29
CA ARG A 65 11.66 6.13 -7.49
C ARG A 65 12.52 5.07 -8.15
N THR A 66 12.12 3.80 -8.08
CA THR A 66 12.84 2.71 -8.75
C THR A 66 12.66 2.79 -10.27
N THR A 67 13.66 2.29 -11.01
CA THR A 67 13.65 2.27 -12.47
C THR A 67 12.49 1.47 -13.04
N HIS A 68 12.11 0.37 -12.37
CA HIS A 68 11.01 -0.52 -12.78
C HIS A 68 9.66 0.20 -12.85
N TYR A 69 9.41 1.13 -11.92
CA TYR A 69 8.12 1.83 -11.82
C TYR A 69 8.16 3.28 -12.32
N LYS A 70 9.27 3.70 -12.95
CA LYS A 70 9.47 5.10 -13.39
C LYS A 70 8.37 5.58 -14.34
N ALA A 71 7.81 4.70 -15.17
CA ALA A 71 6.71 5.01 -16.08
C ALA A 71 5.46 5.55 -15.36
N PHE A 72 5.26 5.19 -14.09
CA PHE A 72 4.11 5.62 -13.30
C PHE A 72 4.37 6.90 -12.50
N GLN A 73 5.57 7.49 -12.53
CA GLN A 73 5.89 8.71 -11.75
C GLN A 73 4.93 9.86 -12.02
N LEU A 74 4.49 10.03 -13.28
CA LEU A 74 3.54 11.08 -13.67
C LEU A 74 2.15 10.90 -13.01
N GLN A 75 1.81 9.67 -12.61
CA GLN A 75 0.53 9.35 -11.99
C GLN A 75 0.54 9.56 -10.47
N MET A 76 1.71 9.78 -9.87
CA MET A 76 1.88 9.87 -8.42
C MET A 76 1.00 10.95 -7.79
N ALA A 77 0.95 12.14 -8.39
CA ALA A 77 0.16 13.25 -7.84
C ALA A 77 -1.34 12.91 -7.79
N ALA A 78 -1.86 12.28 -8.85
CA ALA A 78 -3.24 11.83 -8.90
C ALA A 78 -3.51 10.75 -7.84
N TRP A 79 -2.63 9.77 -7.69
CA TRP A 79 -2.79 8.70 -6.69
C TRP A 79 -2.72 9.23 -5.26
N GLN A 80 -1.84 10.18 -4.97
CA GLN A 80 -1.79 10.84 -3.66
C GLN A 80 -3.11 11.55 -3.35
N GLN A 81 -3.67 12.28 -4.32
CA GLN A 81 -4.96 12.95 -4.15
C GLN A 81 -6.09 11.94 -3.89
N THR A 82 -6.15 10.83 -4.63
CA THR A 82 -7.13 9.76 -4.39
C THR A 82 -7.00 9.16 -2.98
N ILE A 83 -5.77 8.95 -2.50
CA ILE A 83 -5.53 8.43 -1.14
C ILE A 83 -5.99 9.44 -0.07
N LEU A 84 -5.66 10.71 -0.26
CA LEU A 84 -6.03 11.76 0.68
C LEU A 84 -7.55 11.98 0.70
N SER A 85 -8.22 11.91 -0.45
CA SER A 85 -9.67 12.12 -0.58
C SER A 85 -10.52 10.94 -0.13
N ALA A 86 -9.97 9.71 -0.08
CA ALA A 86 -10.70 8.52 0.36
C ALA A 86 -11.36 8.75 1.73
N SER A 87 -12.68 8.75 1.79
CA SER A 87 -13.46 9.06 2.98
C SER A 87 -13.66 7.84 3.89
N SER A 88 -13.42 6.64 3.34
CA SER A 88 -13.64 5.37 4.03
C SER A 88 -12.51 4.37 3.77
N SER A 89 -12.39 3.37 4.65
CA SER A 89 -11.49 2.22 4.42
C SER A 89 -11.89 1.40 3.20
N LYS A 90 -13.18 1.44 2.80
CA LYS A 90 -13.65 0.76 1.61
C LYS A 90 -13.10 1.38 0.34
N GLU A 91 -13.24 2.69 0.20
CA GLU A 91 -12.67 3.43 -0.94
C GLU A 91 -11.15 3.27 -1.00
N LEU A 92 -10.48 3.46 0.14
CA LEU A 92 -9.03 3.29 0.22
C LEU A 92 -8.61 1.85 -0.13
N GLY A 93 -9.36 0.86 0.34
CA GLY A 93 -9.06 -0.55 0.12
C GLY A 93 -9.23 -0.98 -1.33
N GLN A 94 -10.30 -0.53 -1.98
CA GLN A 94 -10.50 -0.74 -3.42
C GLN A 94 -9.37 -0.13 -4.24
N PHE A 95 -8.95 1.09 -3.88
CA PHE A 95 -7.84 1.75 -4.54
C PHE A 95 -6.50 1.02 -4.33
N CYS A 96 -6.24 0.52 -3.12
CA CYS A 96 -5.04 -0.29 -2.85
C CYS A 96 -5.02 -1.58 -3.67
N VAL A 97 -6.16 -2.28 -3.79
CA VAL A 97 -6.27 -3.49 -4.61
C VAL A 97 -5.98 -3.17 -6.08
N HIS A 98 -6.62 -2.13 -6.62
CA HIS A 98 -6.39 -1.70 -7.99
C HIS A 98 -4.91 -1.34 -8.26
N LEU A 99 -4.28 -0.57 -7.36
CA LEU A 99 -2.86 -0.23 -7.50
C LEU A 99 -1.96 -1.45 -7.44
N ALA A 100 -2.25 -2.41 -6.54
CA ALA A 100 -1.45 -3.62 -6.43
C ALA A 100 -1.57 -4.51 -7.68
N GLU A 101 -2.74 -4.56 -8.32
CA GLU A 101 -2.93 -5.27 -9.59
C GLU A 101 -2.22 -4.57 -10.75
N LEU A 102 -2.25 -3.23 -10.79
CA LEU A 102 -1.58 -2.42 -11.80
C LEU A 102 -0.06 -2.52 -11.71
N LEU A 103 0.48 -2.41 -10.50
CA LEU A 103 1.93 -2.37 -10.25
C LEU A 103 2.56 -3.76 -10.15
N PHE A 104 1.76 -4.78 -9.83
CA PHE A 104 2.26 -6.15 -9.64
C PHE A 104 1.35 -7.16 -10.35
N PRO A 105 1.24 -7.09 -11.69
CA PRO A 105 0.36 -7.96 -12.45
C PRO A 105 0.72 -9.44 -12.24
N PRO A 106 -0.29 -10.34 -12.21
CA PRO A 106 -0.04 -11.77 -12.03
C PRO A 106 0.80 -12.30 -13.19
N GLY A 107 1.97 -12.84 -12.87
CA GLY A 107 2.97 -13.31 -13.85
C GLY A 107 4.38 -12.73 -13.63
N GLU A 108 4.50 -11.62 -12.92
CA GLU A 108 5.80 -11.18 -12.36
C GLU A 108 6.05 -11.89 -11.02
N GLU A 109 6.45 -13.17 -11.07
CA GLU A 109 7.03 -13.84 -9.91
C GLU A 109 8.40 -13.20 -9.56
N GLU A 110 8.47 -12.72 -8.32
CA GLU A 110 9.65 -12.62 -7.47
C GLU A 110 11.04 -12.48 -8.13
N SER A 111 11.29 -11.34 -8.78
CA SER A 111 12.64 -10.77 -8.66
C SER A 111 12.73 -10.15 -7.26
N ILE A 112 13.04 -11.01 -6.29
CA ILE A 112 13.52 -10.62 -4.96
C ILE A 112 14.68 -9.66 -5.24
N PHE A 113 14.67 -8.51 -4.56
CA PHE A 113 15.80 -7.59 -4.49
C PHE A 113 17.06 -8.35 -4.02
N THR A 114 17.77 -9.03 -4.91
CA THR A 114 19.20 -9.21 -4.79
C THR A 114 19.75 -7.82 -5.02
N GLY A 115 20.03 -7.12 -3.92
CA GLY A 115 20.77 -5.89 -3.97
C GLY A 115 22.00 -6.13 -4.84
N GLU A 116 22.07 -5.42 -5.97
CA GLU A 116 23.32 -5.16 -6.63
C GLU A 116 24.23 -4.47 -5.61
N LYS A 117 24.99 -5.26 -4.85
CA LYS A 117 26.32 -4.86 -4.45
C LYS A 117 27.18 -4.92 -5.71
N GLY A 118 26.99 -3.92 -6.57
CA GLY A 118 27.98 -3.52 -7.54
C GLY A 118 29.11 -2.82 -6.80
N LEU A 119 30.28 -3.48 -6.81
CA LEU A 119 31.63 -2.96 -6.66
C LEU A 119 31.91 -1.87 -5.61
N GLN A 120 32.69 -2.24 -4.59
CA GLN A 120 34.11 -1.87 -4.52
C GLN A 120 34.88 -2.89 -3.68
#